data_AF-A0A3N1JIW0-F1
#
_entry.id   AF-A0A3N1JIW0-F1
#
_cell.length_a   1.000
_cell.length_b   1.000
_cell.length_c   1.000
_cell.angle_alpha   90.00
_cell.angle_beta   90.00
_cell.angle_gamma   90.00
#
_symmetry.space_group_name_H-M   'P 1'
#
loop_
_entity.id
_entity.type
_entity.pdbx_description
1 polymer ?
#
loop_
_entity_poly.entity_id
_entity_poly.type
_entity_poly.pdbx_seq_one_letter_code
_entity_poly.pdbx_strand_id
1 'polypeptide(L)'
;MVTDGTDPAGWPAADRQDDDLDRAFGPETASVQTRSRAQRARTWLAIGGGTVVVAGVIVLVLGTIVGTVQTGIGGVFPRPDMALDRLDGELDGVPGVTEVRHHQAEKTGFASYDATATITADPSLDAAARKDLVSTLSRAADSAGGNGVRVVAIADLGNLEVGVSESRAVTAKRLVLADRLDHIGGVTAVRCSWARGGTPSDRAADQSIVVETPGRGAAVPPIVARVTAETHAVFPGARVEVVAAG
;
A
#
# COMPACT_ATOMS: atom_id res chain seq x y z
N MET A 1 -67.04 -36.28 -19.59
CA MET A 1 -66.81 -37.23 -18.49
C MET A 1 -66.57 -38.59 -19.15
N VAL A 2 -65.36 -39.17 -18.97
CA VAL A 2 -64.97 -40.60 -19.18
C VAL A 2 -64.90 -41.04 -20.67
N THR A 3 -63.88 -41.67 -21.26
CA THR A 3 -62.61 -42.40 -20.93
C THR A 3 -61.68 -42.21 -22.14
N ASP A 4 -60.38 -41.91 -22.02
CA ASP A 4 -59.20 -42.71 -21.59
C ASP A 4 -58.71 -43.79 -22.57
N GLY A 5 -57.40 -43.76 -22.82
CA GLY A 5 -56.57 -44.89 -23.25
C GLY A 5 -56.44 -45.16 -24.75
N THR A 6 -55.57 -44.41 -25.45
CA THR A 6 -54.96 -44.91 -26.70
C THR A 6 -53.45 -44.88 -26.55
N ASP A 7 -52.84 -46.05 -26.67
CA ASP A 7 -51.42 -46.22 -26.98
C ASP A 7 -51.34 -47.09 -28.24
N PRO A 8 -50.62 -46.66 -29.29
CA PRO A 8 -50.21 -47.54 -30.36
C PRO A 8 -48.70 -47.40 -30.62
N ALA A 9 -47.87 -47.78 -29.66
CA ALA A 9 -46.45 -48.01 -29.88
C ALA A 9 -46.11 -49.44 -29.48
N GLY A 10 -46.38 -50.37 -30.40
CA GLY A 10 -46.23 -51.81 -30.18
C GLY A 10 -44.78 -52.22 -29.88
N TRP A 11 -44.60 -52.88 -28.74
CA TRP A 11 -43.49 -53.80 -28.47
C TRP A 11 -44.06 -55.02 -27.73
N PRO A 12 -43.70 -56.25 -28.14
CA PRO A 12 -44.20 -57.47 -27.51
C PRO A 12 -43.48 -57.75 -26.18
N ALA A 13 -44.24 -58.22 -25.20
CA ALA A 13 -43.71 -58.78 -23.97
C ALA A 13 -43.02 -60.12 -24.27
N ALA A 14 -41.74 -60.25 -23.87
CA ALA A 14 -41.04 -61.51 -23.81
C ALA A 14 -40.13 -61.55 -22.56
N ASP A 15 -40.57 -62.37 -21.63
CA ASP A 15 -39.83 -63.31 -20.81
C ASP A 15 -38.67 -62.90 -19.88
N ARG A 16 -38.89 -63.30 -18.63
CA ARG A 16 -37.95 -63.49 -17.55
C ARG A 16 -36.89 -64.52 -17.96
N GLN A 17 -35.63 -64.14 -17.90
CA GLN A 17 -34.45 -65.00 -17.76
C GLN A 17 -33.45 -64.17 -16.94
N ASP A 18 -33.59 -64.19 -15.61
CA ASP A 18 -32.83 -65.06 -14.69
C ASP A 18 -31.31 -64.94 -14.87
N ASP A 19 -30.76 -63.93 -14.17
CA ASP A 19 -29.59 -63.97 -13.29
C ASP A 19 -28.48 -64.99 -13.57
N ASP A 20 -27.63 -64.69 -14.55
CA ASP A 20 -26.33 -65.36 -14.75
C ASP A 20 -25.12 -64.49 -14.36
N LEU A 21 -25.34 -63.33 -13.73
CA LEU A 21 -24.26 -62.42 -13.32
C LEU A 21 -23.70 -62.70 -11.91
N ASP A 22 -24.40 -63.51 -11.10
CA ASP A 22 -24.01 -63.78 -9.70
C ASP A 22 -23.01 -64.93 -9.52
N ARG A 23 -22.67 -65.66 -10.60
CA ARG A 23 -21.75 -66.82 -10.52
C ARG A 23 -20.29 -66.49 -10.82
N ALA A 24 -20.01 -65.36 -11.49
CA ALA A 24 -18.67 -65.01 -11.95
C ALA A 24 -17.79 -64.37 -10.86
N PHE A 25 -18.39 -63.88 -9.77
CA PHE A 25 -17.67 -63.20 -8.71
C PHE A 25 -17.99 -63.84 -7.37
N GLY A 26 -17.16 -64.81 -6.97
CA GLY A 26 -17.20 -65.41 -5.63
C GLY A 26 -17.10 -64.35 -4.52
N PRO A 27 -17.49 -64.70 -3.28
CA PRO A 27 -17.84 -63.76 -2.20
C PRO A 27 -16.68 -62.92 -1.61
N GLU A 28 -15.55 -62.79 -2.30
CA GLU A 28 -14.29 -62.27 -1.74
C GLU A 28 -13.71 -61.05 -2.50
N THR A 29 -14.47 -60.32 -3.33
CA THR A 29 -13.87 -59.21 -4.15
C THR A 29 -14.62 -57.87 -4.19
N ALA A 30 -15.29 -57.46 -3.10
CA ALA A 30 -15.82 -56.09 -3.02
C ALA A 30 -15.59 -55.42 -1.65
N SER A 31 -14.34 -55.34 -1.21
CA SER A 31 -13.94 -54.38 -0.18
C SER A 31 -13.77 -52.98 -0.81
N VAL A 32 -14.81 -52.47 -1.47
CA VAL A 32 -14.84 -51.03 -1.77
C VAL A 32 -15.11 -50.34 -0.45
N GLN A 33 -14.07 -49.74 0.16
CA GLN A 33 -14.24 -48.83 1.28
C GLN A 33 -15.27 -47.77 0.88
N THR A 34 -16.49 -47.92 1.37
CA THR A 34 -17.54 -46.92 1.23
C THR A 34 -17.09 -45.74 2.08
N ARG A 35 -16.45 -44.75 1.44
CA ARG A 35 -16.12 -43.47 2.08
C ARG A 35 -17.38 -42.95 2.74
N SER A 36 -17.34 -42.84 4.07
CA SER A 36 -18.51 -42.49 4.87
C SER A 36 -19.07 -41.13 4.42
N ARG A 37 -20.38 -40.92 4.59
CA ARG A 37 -21.04 -39.64 4.27
C ARG A 37 -20.31 -38.44 4.91
N ALA A 38 -19.67 -38.64 6.07
CA ALA A 38 -18.85 -37.65 6.76
C ALA A 38 -17.56 -37.27 5.98
N GLN A 39 -16.91 -38.21 5.30
CA GLN A 39 -15.74 -37.95 4.46
C GLN A 39 -16.10 -37.21 3.17
N ARG A 40 -17.26 -37.52 2.55
CA ARG A 40 -17.78 -36.73 1.42
C ARG A 40 -18.14 -35.32 1.87
N ALA A 41 -18.83 -35.15 3.00
CA ALA A 41 -19.19 -33.83 3.51
C ALA A 41 -17.98 -32.94 3.81
N ARG A 42 -16.91 -33.48 4.40
CA ARG A 42 -15.65 -32.73 4.64
C ARG A 42 -14.94 -32.34 3.35
N THR A 43 -14.99 -33.19 2.33
CA THR A 43 -14.39 -32.89 1.01
C THR A 43 -15.21 -31.82 0.27
N TRP A 44 -16.54 -31.88 0.35
CA TRP A 44 -17.44 -30.84 -0.19
C TRP A 44 -17.31 -29.50 0.54
N LEU A 45 -17.10 -29.51 1.85
CA LEU A 45 -16.79 -28.31 2.64
C LEU A 45 -15.43 -27.72 2.30
N ALA A 46 -14.41 -28.55 2.06
CA ALA A 46 -13.08 -28.07 1.66
C ALA A 46 -13.07 -27.49 0.24
N ILE A 47 -13.74 -28.15 -0.71
CA ILE A 47 -13.84 -27.68 -2.10
C ILE A 47 -14.76 -26.46 -2.18
N GLY A 48 -15.91 -26.49 -1.51
CA GLY A 48 -16.84 -25.36 -1.44
C GLY A 48 -16.23 -24.15 -0.72
N GLY A 49 -15.56 -24.36 0.41
CA GLY A 49 -14.85 -23.33 1.15
C GLY A 49 -13.70 -22.71 0.33
N GLY A 50 -12.90 -23.55 -0.34
CA GLY A 50 -11.84 -23.07 -1.22
C GLY A 50 -12.39 -22.24 -2.39
N THR A 51 -13.51 -22.66 -2.99
CA THR A 51 -14.16 -21.93 -4.09
C THR A 51 -14.71 -20.58 -3.62
N VAL A 52 -15.29 -20.50 -2.41
CA VAL A 52 -15.79 -19.24 -1.83
C VAL A 52 -14.64 -18.27 -1.54
N VAL A 53 -13.52 -18.78 -1.02
CA VAL A 53 -12.32 -17.96 -0.77
C VAL A 53 -11.75 -17.43 -2.08
N VAL A 54 -11.59 -18.29 -3.10
CA VAL A 54 -11.09 -17.87 -4.42
C VAL A 54 -12.04 -16.89 -5.09
N ALA A 55 -13.35 -17.13 -5.04
CA ALA A 55 -14.34 -16.18 -5.56
C ALA A 55 -14.29 -14.85 -4.80
N GLY A 56 -14.12 -14.86 -3.48
CA GLY A 56 -13.94 -13.66 -2.67
C GLY A 56 -12.67 -12.88 -3.03
N VAL A 57 -11.54 -13.59 -3.24
CA VAL A 57 -10.29 -12.99 -3.72
C VAL A 57 -10.45 -12.43 -5.12
N ILE A 58 -11.11 -13.15 -6.03
CA ILE A 58 -11.39 -12.67 -7.39
C ILE A 58 -12.31 -11.44 -7.35
N VAL A 59 -13.33 -11.40 -6.50
CA VAL A 59 -14.19 -10.22 -6.32
C VAL A 59 -13.42 -9.06 -5.70
N LEU A 60 -12.50 -9.31 -4.77
CA LEU A 60 -11.63 -8.28 -4.19
C LEU A 60 -10.65 -7.72 -5.24
N VAL A 61 -10.01 -8.60 -6.02
CA VAL A 61 -9.06 -8.24 -7.08
C VAL A 61 -9.78 -7.56 -8.24
N LEU A 62 -10.94 -8.07 -8.66
CA LEU A 62 -11.76 -7.41 -9.68
C LEU A 62 -12.39 -6.14 -9.14
N GLY A 63 -12.72 -6.04 -7.86
CA GLY A 63 -13.22 -4.81 -7.22
C GLY A 63 -12.15 -3.73 -7.16
N THR A 64 -10.90 -4.10 -6.88
CA THR A 64 -9.76 -3.18 -6.94
C THR A 64 -9.45 -2.76 -8.38
N ILE A 65 -9.51 -3.69 -9.35
CA ILE A 65 -9.37 -3.39 -10.79
C ILE A 65 -10.53 -2.52 -11.31
N VAL A 66 -11.79 -2.82 -10.95
CA VAL A 66 -12.97 -2.04 -11.39
C VAL A 66 -13.02 -0.69 -10.68
N GLY A 67 -12.52 -0.57 -9.45
CA GLY A 67 -12.26 0.72 -8.80
C GLY A 67 -11.24 1.56 -9.56
N THR A 68 -10.22 0.92 -10.15
CA THR A 68 -9.27 1.58 -11.07
C THR A 68 -9.87 1.90 -12.45
N VAL A 69 -10.87 1.13 -12.91
CA VAL A 69 -11.52 1.31 -14.22
C VAL A 69 -12.68 2.32 -14.15
N GLN A 70 -13.35 2.50 -13.01
CA GLN A 70 -14.35 3.55 -12.79
C GLN A 70 -13.73 4.93 -12.53
N THR A 71 -12.42 5.02 -12.29
CA THR A 71 -11.64 6.25 -12.49
C THR A 71 -11.27 6.48 -13.98
N GLY A 72 -11.62 5.54 -14.86
CA GLY A 72 -11.06 5.40 -16.20
C GLY A 72 -12.07 5.29 -17.35
N ILE A 73 -13.32 5.74 -17.18
CA ILE A 73 -14.21 6.01 -18.33
C ILE A 73 -14.32 7.54 -18.47
N GLY A 74 -13.23 8.12 -18.96
CA GLY A 74 -12.99 9.55 -19.18
C GLY A 74 -11.57 10.05 -18.81
N GLY A 75 -10.77 9.23 -18.12
CA GLY A 75 -9.55 9.63 -17.38
C GLY A 75 -8.22 9.41 -18.10
N VAL A 76 -7.92 10.17 -19.15
CA VAL A 76 -6.58 10.20 -19.79
C VAL A 76 -5.71 11.37 -19.28
N PHE A 77 -6.28 12.24 -18.44
CA PHE A 77 -5.62 13.45 -17.97
C PHE A 77 -5.33 13.38 -16.46
N PRO A 78 -4.10 13.73 -16.04
CA PRO A 78 -3.75 13.84 -14.63
C PRO A 78 -4.68 14.82 -13.91
N ARG A 79 -5.13 14.43 -12.70
CA ARG A 79 -5.96 15.25 -11.83
C ARG A 79 -5.29 15.37 -10.47
N PRO A 80 -4.38 16.33 -10.27
CA PRO A 80 -3.65 16.47 -9.02
C PRO A 80 -4.56 16.78 -7.83
N ASP A 81 -5.58 17.63 -8.01
CA ASP A 81 -6.50 17.98 -6.92
C ASP A 81 -7.27 16.76 -6.41
N MET A 82 -7.79 15.92 -7.31
CA MET A 82 -8.45 14.65 -6.95
C MET A 82 -7.51 13.66 -6.25
N ALA A 83 -6.20 13.73 -6.50
CA ALA A 83 -5.22 12.91 -5.81
C ALA A 83 -4.99 13.42 -4.38
N LEU A 84 -4.98 14.74 -4.18
CA LEU A 84 -4.92 15.36 -2.85
C LEU A 84 -6.21 15.11 -2.05
N ASP A 85 -7.39 15.16 -2.68
CA ASP A 85 -8.65 14.80 -2.01
C ASP A 85 -8.66 13.33 -1.54
N ARG A 86 -8.05 12.43 -2.33
CA ARG A 86 -7.86 11.03 -1.93
C ARG A 86 -6.89 10.91 -0.78
N LEU A 87 -5.80 11.68 -0.80
CA LEU A 87 -4.86 11.74 0.32
C LEU A 87 -5.58 12.18 1.61
N ASP A 88 -6.42 13.22 1.54
CA ASP A 88 -7.21 13.67 2.69
C ASP A 88 -8.12 12.56 3.24
N GLY A 89 -8.79 11.82 2.34
CA GLY A 89 -9.61 10.67 2.74
C GLY A 89 -8.82 9.54 3.40
N GLU A 90 -7.58 9.29 2.98
CA GLU A 90 -6.68 8.30 3.60
C GLU A 90 -6.11 8.78 4.94
N LEU A 91 -6.03 10.09 5.15
CA LEU A 91 -5.51 10.70 6.38
C LEU A 91 -6.60 11.03 7.40
N ASP A 92 -7.87 10.98 7.01
CA ASP A 92 -8.99 11.20 7.91
C ASP A 92 -8.98 10.20 9.07
N GLY A 93 -9.00 10.73 10.29
CA GLY A 93 -8.93 9.93 11.51
C GLY A 93 -7.58 9.23 11.78
N VAL A 94 -6.51 9.50 11.01
CA VAL A 94 -5.17 8.98 11.31
C VAL A 94 -4.65 9.63 12.60
N PRO A 95 -4.36 8.84 13.66
CA PRO A 95 -3.87 9.40 14.92
C PRO A 95 -2.55 10.14 14.72
N GLY A 96 -2.47 11.34 15.30
CA GLY A 96 -1.26 12.16 15.27
C GLY A 96 -1.14 13.08 14.06
N VAL A 97 -2.06 13.06 13.09
CA VAL A 97 -2.18 14.13 12.08
C VAL A 97 -3.03 15.27 12.66
N THR A 98 -2.53 16.50 12.61
CA THR A 98 -3.22 17.69 13.15
C THR A 98 -3.68 18.64 12.06
N GLU A 99 -2.93 18.72 10.96
CA GLU A 99 -3.25 19.59 9.82
C GLU A 99 -2.71 18.97 8.53
N VAL A 100 -3.45 19.13 7.43
CA VAL A 100 -2.99 18.82 6.08
C VAL A 100 -3.12 20.09 5.24
N ARG A 101 -2.00 20.58 4.72
CA ARG A 101 -1.94 21.76 3.86
C ARG A 101 -1.46 21.38 2.48
N HIS A 102 -2.31 21.55 1.48
CA HIS A 102 -1.97 21.30 0.09
C HIS A 102 -1.11 22.43 -0.49
N HIS A 103 -0.20 22.06 -1.39
CA HIS A 103 0.56 22.99 -2.21
C HIS A 103 0.07 22.93 -3.65
N GLN A 104 0.39 23.96 -4.42
CA GLN A 104 0.11 23.97 -5.85
C GLN A 104 0.84 22.81 -6.53
N ALA A 105 0.10 22.01 -7.30
CA ALA A 105 0.69 20.91 -8.04
C ALA A 105 1.63 21.40 -9.16
N GLU A 106 2.78 20.75 -9.27
CA GLU A 106 3.80 21.10 -10.25
C GLU A 106 3.72 20.18 -11.46
N LYS A 107 3.71 20.75 -12.67
CA LYS A 107 3.73 19.97 -13.90
C LYS A 107 5.16 19.49 -14.19
N THR A 108 5.36 18.19 -14.26
CA THR A 108 6.68 17.56 -14.48
C THR A 108 6.90 17.06 -15.89
N GLY A 109 5.83 16.96 -16.69
CA GLY A 109 5.87 16.43 -18.05
C GLY A 109 4.56 16.66 -18.80
N PHE A 110 4.42 16.08 -20.00
CA PHE A 110 3.25 16.33 -20.85
C PHE A 110 1.92 15.99 -20.16
N ALA A 111 1.89 14.84 -19.51
CA ALA A 111 0.77 14.33 -18.70
C ALA A 111 1.28 13.79 -17.36
N SER A 112 2.16 14.55 -16.69
CA SER A 112 2.63 14.19 -15.36
C SER A 112 2.72 15.39 -14.42
N TYR A 113 2.34 15.15 -13.16
CA TYR A 113 2.27 16.16 -12.11
C TYR A 113 2.81 15.61 -10.80
N ASP A 114 3.41 16.49 -10.00
CA ASP A 114 3.69 16.27 -8.60
C ASP A 114 2.67 17.04 -7.77
N ALA A 115 1.89 16.32 -6.98
CA ALA A 115 1.00 16.90 -5.98
C ALA A 115 1.69 16.81 -4.62
N THR A 116 1.86 17.95 -3.95
CA THR A 116 2.61 18.04 -2.69
C THR A 116 1.70 18.51 -1.56
N ALA A 117 1.82 17.90 -0.39
CA ALA A 117 1.18 18.38 0.85
C ALA A 117 2.20 18.56 1.98
N THR A 118 1.97 19.49 2.89
CA THR A 118 2.59 19.47 4.23
C THR A 118 1.59 18.85 5.19
N ILE A 119 2.05 17.90 5.99
CA ILE A 119 1.24 17.20 6.98
C ILE A 119 1.86 17.50 8.34
N THR A 120 1.16 18.31 9.13
CA THR A 120 1.58 18.65 10.48
C THR A 120 1.16 17.51 11.41
N ALA A 121 2.10 17.03 12.20
CA ALA A 121 1.88 16.00 13.19
C ALA A 121 1.77 16.59 14.61
N ASP A 122 1.19 15.82 15.51
CA ASP A 122 1.21 16.13 16.94
C ASP A 122 2.66 16.08 17.46
N PRO A 123 3.20 17.18 18.02
CA PRO A 123 4.58 17.23 18.50
C PRO A 123 4.83 16.35 19.73
N SER A 124 3.77 15.85 20.38
CA SER A 124 3.87 14.98 21.56
C SER A 124 4.04 13.50 21.23
N LEU A 125 4.01 13.12 19.94
CA LEU A 125 4.20 11.74 19.50
C LEU A 125 5.58 11.21 19.91
N ASP A 126 5.58 10.03 20.54
CA ASP A 126 6.81 9.30 20.81
C ASP A 126 7.46 8.77 19.53
N ALA A 127 8.70 8.27 19.63
CA ALA A 127 9.46 7.82 18.47
C ALA A 127 8.80 6.64 17.73
N ALA A 128 8.08 5.76 18.43
CA ALA A 128 7.40 4.64 17.81
C ALA A 128 6.17 5.12 17.02
N ALA A 129 5.37 5.99 17.63
CA ALA A 129 4.20 6.59 17.00
C ALA A 129 4.59 7.47 15.80
N ARG A 130 5.69 8.23 15.87
CA ARG A 130 6.21 8.98 14.71
C ARG A 130 6.60 8.07 13.56
N LYS A 131 7.26 6.95 13.84
CA LYS A 131 7.65 5.97 12.82
C LYS A 131 6.42 5.33 12.16
N ASP A 132 5.42 4.97 12.96
CA ASP A 132 4.17 4.38 12.47
C ASP A 132 3.36 5.40 11.65
N LEU A 133 3.33 6.67 12.09
CA LEU A 133 2.74 7.77 11.33
C LEU A 133 3.42 7.92 9.97
N VAL A 134 4.73 8.12 9.93
CA VAL A 134 5.49 8.30 8.67
C VAL A 134 5.32 7.10 7.71
N SER A 135 5.27 5.88 8.24
CA SER A 135 4.95 4.67 7.46
C SER A 135 3.54 4.70 6.88
N THR A 136 2.57 5.18 7.66
CA THR A 136 1.17 5.37 7.23
C THR A 136 1.06 6.46 6.17
N LEU A 137 1.73 7.60 6.35
CA LEU A 137 1.76 8.69 5.36
C LEU A 137 2.35 8.23 4.03
N SER A 138 3.43 7.44 4.06
CA SER A 138 4.05 6.88 2.85
C SER A 138 3.10 5.94 2.10
N ARG A 139 2.30 5.14 2.83
CA ARG A 139 1.25 4.31 2.24
C ARG A 139 0.11 5.15 1.66
N ALA A 140 -0.33 6.19 2.37
CA ALA A 140 -1.38 7.08 1.90
C ALA A 140 -0.96 7.81 0.62
N ALA A 141 0.28 8.29 0.55
CA ALA A 141 0.85 8.91 -0.65
C ALA A 141 0.89 7.95 -1.86
N ASP A 142 1.32 6.69 -1.64
CA ASP A 142 1.31 5.63 -2.66
C ASP A 142 -0.12 5.35 -3.18
N SER A 143 -1.08 5.17 -2.27
CA SER A 143 -2.50 4.93 -2.61
C SER A 143 -3.17 6.12 -3.32
N ALA A 144 -2.81 7.34 -2.94
CA ALA A 144 -3.38 8.57 -3.49
C ALA A 144 -2.83 8.90 -4.90
N GLY A 145 -1.63 8.43 -5.21
CA GLY A 145 -1.00 8.57 -6.53
C GLY A 145 -1.70 7.80 -7.65
N GLY A 146 -1.28 8.05 -8.90
CA GLY A 146 -1.76 7.35 -10.09
C GLY A 146 -2.13 8.27 -11.25
N ASN A 147 -2.37 7.69 -12.43
CA ASN A 147 -2.78 8.41 -13.66
C ASN A 147 -1.92 9.64 -14.00
N GLY A 148 -0.59 9.50 -13.87
CA GLY A 148 0.38 10.56 -14.13
C GLY A 148 0.56 11.56 -12.97
N VAL A 149 -0.16 11.42 -11.87
CA VAL A 149 0.07 12.21 -10.65
C VAL A 149 0.89 11.40 -9.67
N ARG A 150 2.02 11.95 -9.24
CA ARG A 150 2.76 11.46 -8.07
C ARG A 150 2.39 12.32 -6.87
N VAL A 151 2.03 11.68 -5.77
CA VAL A 151 1.76 12.36 -4.50
C VAL A 151 2.97 12.24 -3.61
N VAL A 152 3.44 13.37 -3.08
CA VAL A 152 4.50 13.44 -2.08
C VAL A 152 4.06 14.32 -0.93
N ALA A 153 4.65 14.15 0.24
CA ALA A 153 4.35 14.99 1.39
C ALA A 153 5.61 15.39 2.15
N ILE A 154 5.50 16.46 2.93
CA ILE A 154 6.44 16.84 3.98
C ILE A 154 5.73 16.59 5.30
N ALA A 155 6.22 15.64 6.08
CA ALA A 155 5.77 15.43 7.45
C ALA A 155 6.51 16.43 8.34
N ASP A 156 5.77 17.40 8.88
CA ASP A 156 6.24 18.32 9.92
C ASP A 156 5.96 17.68 11.29
N LEU A 157 7.03 17.23 11.95
CA LEU A 157 7.00 16.55 13.24
C LEU A 157 7.50 17.48 14.36
N GLY A 158 7.41 18.80 14.18
CA GLY A 158 7.95 19.81 15.08
C GLY A 158 9.39 20.16 14.72
N ASN A 159 10.38 19.66 15.47
CA ASN A 159 11.79 19.94 15.18
C ASN A 159 12.33 19.14 13.99
N LEU A 160 11.56 18.17 13.48
CA LEU A 160 11.93 17.32 12.35
C LEU A 160 10.97 17.52 11.19
N GLU A 161 11.49 17.85 10.01
CA GLU A 161 10.74 17.83 8.76
C GLU A 161 11.24 16.66 7.89
N VAL A 162 10.36 15.73 7.50
CA VAL A 162 10.72 14.53 6.74
C VAL A 162 9.97 14.46 5.43
N GLY A 163 10.69 14.28 4.32
CA GLY A 163 10.10 14.03 3.01
C GLY A 163 9.49 12.63 2.92
N VAL A 164 8.20 12.55 2.66
CA VAL A 164 7.42 11.32 2.47
C VAL A 164 7.14 11.11 0.99
N SER A 165 7.51 9.94 0.49
CA SER A 165 7.20 9.47 -0.87
C SER A 165 6.53 8.10 -0.83
N GLU A 166 6.12 7.58 -1.98
CA GLU A 166 5.65 6.20 -2.16
C GLU A 166 6.71 5.15 -1.71
N SER A 167 8.00 5.50 -1.77
CA SER A 167 9.07 4.64 -1.30
C SER A 167 9.18 4.64 0.22
N ARG A 168 8.52 3.68 0.86
CA ARG A 168 8.60 3.44 2.31
C ARG A 168 10.03 3.29 2.80
N ALA A 169 10.89 2.65 2.00
CA ALA A 169 12.29 2.42 2.36
C ALA A 169 13.11 3.73 2.42
N VAL A 170 12.93 4.62 1.45
CA VAL A 170 13.64 5.90 1.42
C VAL A 170 13.07 6.86 2.46
N THR A 171 11.74 6.90 2.59
CA THR A 171 11.05 7.66 3.64
C THR A 171 11.52 7.26 5.04
N ALA A 172 11.61 5.96 5.33
CA ALA A 172 12.13 5.46 6.61
C ALA A 172 13.61 5.85 6.83
N LYS A 173 14.44 5.81 5.78
CA LYS A 173 15.84 6.28 5.86
C LYS A 173 15.93 7.77 6.20
N ARG A 174 15.07 8.61 5.61
CA ARG A 174 15.02 10.05 5.94
C ARG A 174 14.63 10.29 7.39
N LEU A 175 13.64 9.58 7.91
CA LEU A 175 13.24 9.69 9.32
C LEU A 175 14.38 9.28 10.25
N VAL A 176 14.98 8.10 10.02
CA VAL A 176 16.10 7.61 10.85
C VAL A 176 17.30 8.57 10.80
N LEU A 177 17.58 9.17 9.64
CA LEU A 177 18.62 10.18 9.52
C LEU A 177 18.24 11.46 10.29
N ALA A 178 17.00 11.94 10.14
CA ALA A 178 16.53 13.13 10.86
C ALA A 178 16.64 12.95 12.38
N ASP A 179 16.12 11.85 12.93
CA ASP A 179 16.25 11.52 14.35
C ASP A 179 17.72 11.45 14.77
N ARG A 180 18.60 10.85 13.96
CA ARG A 180 20.04 10.77 14.29
C ARG A 180 20.71 12.14 14.34
N LEU A 181 20.40 13.02 13.38
CA LEU A 181 20.98 14.35 13.29
C LEU A 181 20.49 15.26 14.42
N ASP A 182 19.23 15.10 14.84
CA ASP A 182 18.64 15.86 15.95
C ASP A 182 19.32 15.57 17.30
N HIS A 183 19.86 14.36 17.46
CA HIS A 183 20.65 13.99 18.65
C HIS A 183 22.09 14.52 18.63
N ILE A 184 22.52 15.20 17.57
CA ILE A 184 23.83 15.87 17.54
C ILE A 184 23.76 17.12 18.43
N GLY A 185 24.65 17.20 19.42
CA GLY A 185 24.73 18.36 20.30
C GLY A 185 24.87 19.68 19.53
N GLY A 186 23.95 20.62 19.79
CA GLY A 186 23.91 21.92 19.13
C GLY A 186 23.05 21.95 17.85
N VAL A 187 22.31 20.90 17.53
CA VAL A 187 21.23 20.93 16.54
C VAL A 187 19.91 21.32 17.20
N THR A 188 19.11 22.15 16.54
CA THR A 188 17.79 22.59 17.03
C THR A 188 16.63 22.20 16.13
N ALA A 189 16.89 22.01 14.84
CA ALA A 189 15.93 21.48 13.89
C ALA A 189 16.63 20.75 12.75
N VAL A 190 15.95 19.76 12.17
CA VAL A 190 16.46 18.98 11.05
C VAL A 190 15.38 18.83 9.99
N ARG A 191 15.73 19.17 8.75
CA ARG A 191 14.93 18.82 7.59
C ARG A 191 15.67 17.81 6.73
N CYS A 192 15.05 16.65 6.52
CA CYS A 192 15.51 15.58 5.63
C CYS A 192 14.48 15.38 4.52
N SER A 193 14.63 16.11 3.41
CA SER A 193 13.72 16.00 2.26
C SER A 193 14.45 16.29 0.95
N TRP A 194 13.74 16.74 -0.08
CA TRP A 194 14.31 17.29 -1.32
C TRP A 194 14.55 18.80 -1.19
N ALA A 195 15.24 19.37 -2.17
CA ALA A 195 15.42 20.82 -2.25
C ALA A 195 14.04 21.52 -2.29
N ARG A 196 13.90 22.64 -1.56
CA ARG A 196 12.65 23.43 -1.58
C ARG A 196 12.47 24.00 -2.99
N GLY A 197 11.30 23.81 -3.58
CA GLY A 197 11.02 24.19 -4.98
C GLY A 197 11.81 23.39 -6.02
N GLY A 198 12.47 22.29 -5.61
CA GLY A 198 13.07 21.32 -6.51
C GLY A 198 12.13 20.12 -6.71
N THR A 199 12.34 19.39 -7.79
CA THR A 199 11.54 18.20 -8.10
C THR A 199 11.75 17.12 -7.03
N PRO A 200 10.68 16.63 -6.37
CA PRO A 200 10.75 15.48 -5.46
C PRO A 200 11.44 14.27 -6.10
N SER A 201 12.37 13.66 -5.37
CA SER A 201 13.13 12.50 -5.84
C SER A 201 13.61 11.64 -4.68
N ASP A 202 13.70 10.33 -4.92
CA ASP A 202 14.19 9.32 -3.98
C ASP A 202 15.64 8.89 -4.26
N ARG A 203 16.31 9.50 -5.25
CA ARG A 203 17.74 9.24 -5.49
C ARG A 203 18.58 9.84 -4.37
N ALA A 204 19.63 9.13 -3.97
CA ALA A 204 20.51 9.57 -2.89
C ALA A 204 21.12 10.97 -3.10
N ALA A 205 21.60 11.26 -4.32
CA ALA A 205 22.18 12.55 -4.65
C ALA A 205 21.17 13.71 -4.69
N ASP A 206 19.89 13.41 -4.85
CA ASP A 206 18.82 14.43 -4.93
C ASP A 206 18.29 14.82 -3.54
N GLN A 207 18.79 14.17 -2.46
CA GLN A 207 18.39 14.50 -1.10
C GLN A 207 19.03 15.82 -0.64
N SER A 208 18.27 16.61 0.11
CA SER A 208 18.67 17.89 0.70
C SER A 208 18.43 17.85 2.20
N ILE A 209 19.52 17.89 2.96
CA ILE A 209 19.51 17.89 4.42
C ILE A 209 19.85 19.30 4.88
N VAL A 210 18.94 19.92 5.62
CA VAL A 210 19.15 21.22 6.25
C VAL A 210 19.11 21.04 7.75
N VAL A 211 20.13 21.51 8.44
CA VAL A 211 20.23 21.43 9.90
C VAL A 211 20.35 22.83 10.45
N GLU A 212 19.52 23.16 11.44
CA GLU A 212 19.60 24.43 12.15
C GLU A 212 20.43 24.28 13.42
N THR A 213 21.28 25.28 13.69
CA THR A 213 22.10 25.34 14.90
C THR A 213 22.10 26.75 15.48
N PRO A 214 22.04 26.92 16.82
CA PRO A 214 22.24 28.22 17.46
C PRO A 214 23.72 28.60 17.49
N GLY A 215 24.62 27.64 17.23
CA GLY A 215 26.07 27.85 17.24
C GLY A 215 26.52 28.83 16.16
N ARG A 216 27.44 29.73 16.52
CA ARG A 216 28.12 30.62 15.57
C ARG A 216 29.63 30.44 15.69
N GLY A 217 30.36 30.72 14.61
CA GLY A 217 31.83 30.68 14.62
C GLY A 217 32.40 29.26 14.77
N ALA A 218 33.38 29.08 15.66
CA ALA A 218 34.20 27.87 15.74
C ALA A 218 33.45 26.57 16.10
N ALA A 219 32.22 26.66 16.62
CA ALA A 219 31.39 25.50 16.94
C ALA A 219 30.69 24.89 15.69
N VAL A 220 30.57 25.64 14.60
CA VAL A 220 29.84 25.21 13.38
C VAL A 220 30.59 24.17 12.55
N PRO A 221 31.91 24.31 12.27
CA PRO A 221 32.62 23.34 11.43
C PRO A 221 32.58 21.89 11.93
N PRO A 222 32.72 21.60 13.24
CA PRO A 222 32.55 20.24 13.76
C PRO A 222 31.14 19.67 13.53
N ILE A 223 30.09 20.48 13.69
CA ILE A 223 28.70 20.08 13.44
C ILE A 223 28.53 19.76 11.95
N VAL A 224 28.97 20.66 11.06
CA VAL A 224 28.93 20.45 9.59
C VAL A 224 29.63 19.15 9.20
N ALA A 225 30.82 18.90 9.73
CA ALA A 225 31.58 17.68 9.44
C ALA A 225 30.81 16.42 9.87
N ARG A 226 30.22 16.43 11.08
CA ARG A 226 29.45 15.28 11.58
C ARG A 226 28.16 15.06 10.80
N VAL A 227 27.38 16.13 10.58
CA VAL A 227 26.13 16.08 9.79
C VAL A 227 26.42 15.56 8.37
N THR A 228 27.50 16.04 7.74
CA THR A 228 27.91 15.59 6.40
C THR A 228 28.25 14.11 6.38
N ALA A 229 29.07 13.64 7.33
CA ALA A 229 29.46 12.24 7.40
C ALA A 229 28.26 11.31 7.63
N GLU A 230 27.37 11.64 8.56
CA GLU A 230 26.16 10.85 8.84
C GLU A 230 25.20 10.86 7.65
N THR A 231 25.04 12.01 6.99
CA THR A 231 24.19 12.13 5.82
C THR A 231 24.73 11.30 4.66
N HIS A 232 26.01 11.42 4.33
CA HIS A 232 26.61 10.68 3.19
C HIS A 232 26.73 9.18 3.43
N ALA A 233 26.72 8.73 4.69
CA ALA A 233 26.61 7.31 5.01
C ALA A 233 25.24 6.72 4.61
N VAL A 234 24.17 7.52 4.64
CA VAL A 234 22.80 7.08 4.30
C VAL A 234 22.45 7.42 2.84
N PHE A 235 22.78 8.64 2.42
CA PHE A 235 22.52 9.19 1.08
C PHE A 235 23.81 9.76 0.49
N PRO A 236 24.63 8.92 -0.18
CA PRO A 236 25.84 9.37 -0.83
C PRO A 236 25.54 10.48 -1.87
N GLY A 237 26.29 11.57 -1.79
CA GLY A 237 26.15 12.71 -2.71
C GLY A 237 25.01 13.68 -2.38
N ALA A 238 24.27 13.48 -1.28
CA ALA A 238 23.23 14.41 -0.85
C ALA A 238 23.80 15.80 -0.51
N ARG A 239 22.98 16.83 -0.73
CA ARG A 239 23.29 18.21 -0.32
C ARG A 239 23.10 18.36 1.18
N VAL A 240 24.07 18.98 1.84
CA VAL A 240 24.05 19.24 3.27
C VAL A 240 24.26 20.73 3.51
N GLU A 241 23.35 21.33 4.27
CA GLU A 241 23.41 22.73 4.69
C GLU A 241 23.23 22.81 6.19
N VAL A 242 24.12 23.55 6.85
CA VAL A 242 23.98 23.90 8.27
C VAL A 242 23.77 25.40 8.33
N VAL A 243 22.65 25.83 8.88
CA VAL A 243 22.23 27.23 8.94
C VAL A 243 22.04 27.67 10.39
N ALA A 244 22.13 28.98 10.62
CA ALA A 244 21.83 29.52 11.94
C ALA A 244 20.33 29.38 12.24
N ALA A 245 20.00 28.96 13.45
CA ALA A 245 18.62 28.96 13.95
C ALA A 245 18.03 30.38 13.90
N GLY A 246 16.78 30.47 13.44
CA GLY A 246 16.01 31.72 13.33
C GLY A 246 15.50 32.26 14.65
#